data_AF-A0A845YLE4-F1
#
_entry.id   AF-A0A845YLE4-F1
#
_cell.length_a   1.000
_cell.length_b   1.000
_cell.length_c   1.000
_cell.angle_alpha   90.00
_cell.angle_beta   90.00
_cell.angle_gamma   90.00
#
_symmetry.space_group_name_H-M   'P 1'
#
loop_
_entity.id
_entity.type
_entity.pdbx_description
1 polymer ?
#
loop_
_entity_poly.entity_id
_entity_poly.type
_entity_poly.pdbx_seq_one_letter_code
_entity_poly.pdbx_strand_id
1 'polypeptide(L)'
;MSSETSSYPQEISPVEKPVQFERPQFGASLIQAGSLIGAPQARNNFSVTGNGLTVAVLDTGLRTTHLDFEGRVIEQKNFTADNGGNVDDASDGNGHGTNVAGIIVANRFHIGIAPGANVIPIKVLSNSGGGSFSAIRDALQWVIAHRSQHNITVVCMSLGDSQNYTDDTPFSTDEIRLKIQALRNERVAVVVAAGNDFFVHSSQQGMSYPAILRESVSVGAVYDASEGGFTYSSGASTSESAPDRITPFSQRLHETVNPITRTEIFAPGAPITSSGILDDKAESTQQGTSQATPVTAGVILLLQEYYLGLTGSLPSVDDLEIYLRAGGVMINDGDDEQDNVTNTGLNFLRIDVVQALENINSRLQKAMFEEQKTLQVLGKS
;
A
#
# COMPACT_ATOMS: atom_id res chain seq x y z
N MET A 1 25.59 -25.89 -21.60
CA MET A 1 25.12 -24.66 -20.94
C MET A 1 23.61 -24.68 -21.05
N SER A 2 22.94 -25.32 -20.09
CA SER A 2 21.48 -25.28 -20.00
C SER A 2 21.11 -23.88 -19.52
N SER A 3 20.44 -23.11 -20.37
CA SER A 3 19.75 -21.89 -19.98
C SER A 3 18.67 -22.28 -18.96
N GLU A 4 18.93 -22.08 -17.68
CA GLU A 4 17.87 -22.02 -16.68
C GLU A 4 16.97 -20.87 -17.10
N THR A 5 15.85 -21.19 -17.74
CA THR A 5 14.73 -20.28 -17.85
C THR A 5 14.32 -19.95 -16.42
N SER A 6 14.56 -18.71 -15.99
CA SER A 6 14.08 -18.20 -14.70
C SER A 6 12.62 -18.60 -14.51
N SER A 7 12.33 -19.37 -13.45
CA SER A 7 10.96 -19.80 -13.11
C SER A 7 10.12 -18.68 -12.50
N TYR A 8 10.67 -17.47 -12.38
CA TYR A 8 10.04 -16.31 -11.74
C TYR A 8 9.39 -15.36 -12.75
N PRO A 9 8.34 -14.62 -12.36
CA PRO A 9 7.76 -13.55 -13.16
C PRO A 9 8.84 -12.61 -13.70
N GLN A 10 8.75 -12.27 -14.98
CA GLN A 10 9.74 -11.39 -15.65
C GLN A 10 9.19 -9.98 -15.86
N GLU A 11 7.90 -9.89 -16.18
CA GLU A 11 7.22 -8.65 -16.56
C GLU A 11 6.08 -8.33 -15.58
N ILE A 12 5.84 -7.05 -15.40
CA ILE A 12 4.75 -6.49 -14.60
C ILE A 12 3.65 -6.06 -15.56
N SER A 13 2.41 -6.42 -15.24
CA SER A 13 1.25 -5.99 -16.02
C SER A 13 1.11 -4.47 -15.99
N PRO A 14 0.82 -3.81 -17.12
CA PRO A 14 0.61 -2.37 -17.13
C PRO A 14 -0.53 -1.95 -16.20
N VAL A 15 -0.28 -0.94 -15.37
CA VAL A 15 -1.35 -0.26 -14.61
C VAL A 15 -2.33 0.42 -15.56
N GLU A 16 -3.60 0.49 -15.18
CA GLU A 16 -4.63 1.15 -15.99
C GLU A 16 -4.27 2.62 -16.20
N LYS A 17 -4.48 3.12 -17.42
CA LYS A 17 -4.13 4.49 -17.76
C LYS A 17 -4.97 5.46 -16.91
N PRO A 18 -4.35 6.35 -16.14
CA PRO A 18 -5.08 7.27 -15.26
C PRO A 18 -6.03 8.22 -15.99
N VAL A 19 -7.17 8.50 -15.36
CA VAL A 19 -8.00 9.66 -15.71
C VAL A 19 -7.41 10.89 -15.02
N GLN A 20 -7.17 11.97 -15.78
CA GLN A 20 -6.48 13.17 -15.33
C GLN A 20 -7.35 14.41 -15.55
N PHE A 21 -7.29 15.39 -14.63
CA PHE A 21 -8.08 16.62 -14.68
C PHE A 21 -7.20 17.86 -14.41
N GLU A 22 -7.38 18.93 -15.21
CA GLU A 22 -6.62 20.19 -15.07
C GLU A 22 -7.07 21.04 -13.87
N ARG A 23 -8.25 20.79 -13.31
CA ARG A 23 -8.81 21.55 -12.19
C ARG A 23 -9.52 20.60 -11.25
N PRO A 24 -9.59 20.96 -9.94
CA PRO A 24 -10.36 20.20 -8.98
C PRO A 24 -11.80 20.01 -9.45
N GLN A 25 -12.16 18.79 -9.81
CA GLN A 25 -13.52 18.35 -9.98
C GLN A 25 -14.09 18.30 -8.55
N PHE A 26 -15.12 19.09 -8.28
CA PHE A 26 -15.77 19.07 -6.97
C PHE A 26 -16.41 17.68 -6.74
N GLY A 27 -15.68 16.78 -6.06
CA GLY A 27 -16.04 15.40 -5.77
C GLY A 27 -14.91 14.71 -5.00
N ALA A 28 -15.04 14.64 -3.67
CA ALA A 28 -13.96 14.55 -2.71
C ALA A 28 -13.55 13.10 -2.32
N SER A 29 -13.19 12.25 -3.29
CA SER A 29 -12.97 10.82 -3.00
C SER A 29 -11.81 10.54 -2.03
N LEU A 30 -10.67 11.25 -2.08
CA LEU A 30 -9.63 11.05 -1.04
C LEU A 30 -10.05 11.52 0.36
N ILE A 31 -10.95 12.50 0.45
CA ILE A 31 -11.53 12.92 1.74
C ILE A 31 -12.43 11.80 2.28
N GLN A 32 -13.19 11.12 1.42
CA GLN A 32 -14.04 9.99 1.79
C GLN A 32 -13.19 8.82 2.28
N ALA A 33 -12.17 8.42 1.54
CA ALA A 33 -11.21 7.40 1.95
C ALA A 33 -10.57 7.67 3.31
N GLY A 34 -10.03 8.88 3.51
CA GLY A 34 -9.44 9.27 4.79
C GLY A 34 -10.46 9.29 5.93
N SER A 35 -11.70 9.69 5.65
CA SER A 35 -12.78 9.73 6.64
C SER A 35 -13.26 8.33 7.04
N LEU A 36 -13.40 7.41 6.08
CA LEU A 36 -13.84 6.04 6.33
C LEU A 36 -12.91 5.31 7.31
N ILE A 37 -11.59 5.49 7.15
CA ILE A 37 -10.59 4.85 8.02
C ILE A 37 -10.25 5.67 9.27
N GLY A 38 -10.84 6.85 9.44
CA GLY A 38 -10.56 7.74 10.57
C GLY A 38 -9.19 8.44 10.56
N ALA A 39 -8.53 8.57 9.40
CA ALA A 39 -7.18 9.15 9.32
C ALA A 39 -7.10 10.61 9.83
N PRO A 40 -8.01 11.54 9.48
CA PRO A 40 -7.98 12.90 10.04
C PRO A 40 -8.15 12.92 11.57
N GLN A 41 -9.04 12.08 12.10
CA GLN A 41 -9.24 11.95 13.55
C GLN A 41 -7.99 11.41 14.23
N ALA A 42 -7.38 10.36 13.67
CA ALA A 42 -6.15 9.78 14.18
C ALA A 42 -5.01 10.80 14.23
N ARG A 43 -4.77 11.55 13.14
CA ARG A 43 -3.74 12.60 13.10
C ARG A 43 -3.93 13.63 14.22
N ASN A 44 -5.17 14.05 14.47
CA ASN A 44 -5.49 15.01 15.54
C ASN A 44 -5.32 14.40 16.93
N ASN A 45 -5.89 13.21 17.18
CA ASN A 45 -5.91 12.58 18.50
C ASN A 45 -4.52 12.15 18.97
N PHE A 46 -3.68 11.70 18.05
CA PHE A 46 -2.35 11.16 18.34
C PHE A 46 -1.21 12.12 17.98
N SER A 47 -1.52 13.28 17.40
CA SER A 47 -0.53 14.28 16.95
C SER A 47 0.52 13.70 15.99
N VAL A 48 0.05 12.93 15.01
CA VAL A 48 0.87 12.23 14.01
C VAL A 48 0.56 12.72 12.60
N THR A 49 1.58 12.78 11.75
CA THR A 49 1.49 13.16 10.34
C THR A 49 2.40 12.33 9.43
N GLY A 50 3.21 11.41 9.98
CA GLY A 50 4.32 10.73 9.32
C GLY A 50 5.63 11.52 9.36
N ASN A 51 5.71 12.57 10.19
CA ASN A 51 6.82 13.51 10.17
C ASN A 51 8.16 12.83 10.48
N GLY A 52 9.19 13.20 9.72
CA GLY A 52 10.54 12.67 9.85
C GLY A 52 10.74 11.28 9.24
N LEU A 53 9.68 10.60 8.79
CA LEU A 53 9.76 9.32 8.10
C LEU A 53 9.68 9.49 6.58
N THR A 54 10.20 8.51 5.84
CA THR A 54 10.22 8.53 4.37
C THR A 54 9.58 7.28 3.79
N VAL A 55 8.75 7.47 2.77
CA VAL A 55 8.25 6.39 1.92
C VAL A 55 8.98 6.35 0.58
N ALA A 56 9.43 5.17 0.17
CA ALA A 56 9.87 4.92 -1.20
C ALA A 56 8.68 4.41 -2.03
N VAL A 57 8.32 5.13 -3.08
CA VAL A 57 7.20 4.77 -3.97
C VAL A 57 7.79 4.19 -5.26
N LEU A 58 7.70 2.86 -5.41
CA LEU A 58 8.20 2.14 -6.57
C LEU A 58 7.07 2.04 -7.61
N ASP A 59 7.08 2.95 -8.58
CA ASP A 59 5.94 3.14 -9.50
C ASP A 59 6.36 3.75 -10.86
N THR A 60 5.49 4.48 -11.55
CA THR A 60 5.73 5.14 -12.85
C THR A 60 6.53 6.44 -12.75
N GLY A 61 6.89 6.87 -11.55
CA GLY A 61 7.59 8.12 -11.28
C GLY A 61 6.74 9.09 -10.44
N LEU A 62 7.17 10.36 -10.38
CA LEU A 62 6.43 11.43 -9.72
C LEU A 62 6.55 12.75 -10.49
N ARG A 63 5.45 13.51 -10.58
CA ARG A 63 5.52 14.94 -10.92
C ARG A 63 6.02 15.73 -9.71
N THR A 64 7.34 15.81 -9.57
CA THR A 64 8.00 16.45 -8.41
C THR A 64 7.71 17.95 -8.27
N THR A 65 7.29 18.62 -9.35
CA THR A 65 6.86 20.03 -9.33
C THR A 65 5.44 20.24 -8.80
N HIS A 66 4.66 19.17 -8.62
CA HIS A 66 3.30 19.28 -8.11
C HIS A 66 3.31 19.84 -6.69
N LEU A 67 2.51 20.89 -6.45
CA LEU A 67 2.59 21.67 -5.21
C LEU A 67 2.14 20.89 -3.97
N ASP A 68 1.46 19.75 -4.15
CA ASP A 68 1.17 18.82 -3.05
C ASP A 68 2.46 18.23 -2.44
N PHE A 69 3.57 18.15 -3.16
CA PHE A 69 4.83 17.53 -2.70
C PHE A 69 5.94 18.53 -2.34
N GLU A 70 5.63 19.83 -2.37
CA GLU A 70 6.61 20.91 -2.16
C GLU A 70 7.41 20.67 -0.86
N GLY A 71 8.74 20.64 -0.99
CA GLY A 71 9.68 20.48 0.12
C GLY A 71 9.84 19.07 0.69
N ARG A 72 9.18 18.05 0.11
CA ARG A 72 9.15 16.68 0.68
C ARG A 72 9.59 15.57 -0.26
N VAL A 73 9.88 15.90 -1.52
CA VAL A 73 10.66 15.02 -2.41
C VAL A 73 12.14 15.20 -2.07
N ILE A 74 12.75 14.20 -1.44
CA ILE A 74 14.12 14.33 -0.89
C ILE A 74 15.21 13.68 -1.75
N GLU A 75 14.83 12.79 -2.67
CA GLU A 75 15.69 12.08 -3.63
C GLU A 75 14.77 11.49 -4.71
N GLN A 76 15.30 11.08 -5.86
CA GLN A 76 14.55 10.33 -6.87
C GLN A 76 15.46 9.35 -7.60
N LYS A 77 14.91 8.20 -8.05
CA LYS A 77 15.66 7.24 -8.87
C LYS A 77 14.84 6.68 -10.01
N ASN A 78 15.51 6.35 -11.11
CA ASN A 78 14.91 5.74 -12.29
C ASN A 78 15.67 4.48 -12.69
N PHE A 79 14.94 3.37 -12.76
CA PHE A 79 15.40 2.05 -13.15
C PHE A 79 14.84 1.62 -14.52
N THR A 80 14.26 2.56 -15.26
CA THR A 80 13.68 2.35 -16.59
C THR A 80 14.52 3.00 -17.68
N ALA A 81 14.21 2.69 -18.94
CA ALA A 81 14.82 3.36 -20.09
C ALA A 81 14.19 4.73 -20.42
N ASP A 82 13.07 5.09 -19.76
CA ASP A 82 12.45 6.40 -19.93
C ASP A 82 13.38 7.51 -19.44
N ASN A 83 13.05 8.76 -19.81
CA ASN A 83 13.83 9.94 -19.44
C ASN A 83 15.30 9.82 -19.88
N GLY A 84 15.52 9.16 -21.02
CA GLY A 84 16.86 8.89 -21.56
C GLY A 84 17.69 7.92 -20.73
N GLY A 85 17.08 7.13 -19.84
CA GLY A 85 17.78 6.25 -18.90
C GLY A 85 18.56 7.02 -17.83
N ASN A 86 18.23 8.30 -17.60
CA ASN A 86 18.85 9.07 -16.54
C ASN A 86 18.39 8.55 -15.18
N VAL A 87 19.33 7.97 -14.42
CA VAL A 87 19.07 7.34 -13.11
C VAL A 87 18.56 8.33 -12.06
N ASP A 88 18.77 9.63 -12.23
CA ASP A 88 18.35 10.68 -11.30
C ASP A 88 17.10 11.43 -11.78
N ASP A 89 16.39 10.91 -12.79
CA ASP A 89 15.16 11.52 -13.33
C ASP A 89 13.98 10.53 -13.27
N ALA A 90 13.21 10.62 -12.20
CA ALA A 90 12.00 9.82 -11.99
C ALA A 90 10.73 10.55 -12.42
N SER A 91 10.82 11.46 -13.41
CA SER A 91 9.64 12.17 -13.92
C SER A 91 8.55 11.21 -14.39
N ASP A 92 7.31 11.48 -13.98
CA ASP A 92 6.14 10.66 -14.29
C ASP A 92 5.54 11.03 -15.64
N GLY A 93 5.56 10.09 -16.59
CA GLY A 93 4.87 10.22 -17.87
C GLY A 93 3.56 9.44 -17.96
N ASN A 94 3.14 8.75 -16.89
CA ASN A 94 1.90 7.96 -16.85
C ASN A 94 0.84 8.60 -15.95
N GLY A 95 1.23 9.00 -14.73
CA GLY A 95 0.36 9.62 -13.72
C GLY A 95 -0.09 8.71 -12.60
N HIS A 96 0.15 7.40 -12.70
CA HIS A 96 -0.19 6.45 -11.63
C HIS A 96 0.65 6.71 -10.38
N GLY A 97 1.98 6.80 -10.52
CA GLY A 97 2.89 7.05 -9.39
C GLY A 97 2.65 8.39 -8.70
N THR A 98 2.29 9.43 -9.45
CA THR A 98 1.91 10.73 -8.85
C THR A 98 0.64 10.64 -8.01
N ASN A 99 -0.37 9.91 -8.46
CA ASN A 99 -1.59 9.66 -7.69
C ASN A 99 -1.30 8.81 -6.44
N VAL A 100 -0.55 7.72 -6.59
CA VAL A 100 -0.13 6.85 -5.49
C VAL A 100 0.63 7.64 -4.42
N ALA A 101 1.64 8.43 -4.80
CA ALA A 101 2.37 9.28 -3.87
C ALA A 101 1.46 10.34 -3.22
N GLY A 102 0.52 10.91 -3.97
CA GLY A 102 -0.46 11.88 -3.47
C GLY A 102 -1.32 11.31 -2.34
N ILE A 103 -1.82 10.07 -2.49
CA ILE A 103 -2.62 9.38 -1.46
C ILE A 103 -1.83 9.24 -0.15
N ILE A 104 -0.52 8.99 -0.24
CA ILE A 104 0.33 8.85 0.95
C ILE A 104 0.61 10.22 1.56
N VAL A 105 1.20 11.13 0.77
CA VAL A 105 1.88 12.29 1.32
C VAL A 105 1.32 13.65 0.90
N ALA A 106 0.32 13.81 0.02
CA ALA A 106 -0.13 15.16 -0.38
C ALA A 106 -0.46 16.07 0.83
N ASN A 107 -0.13 17.37 0.78
CA ASN A 107 -0.34 18.29 1.91
C ASN A 107 -0.68 19.73 1.49
N ARG A 108 -1.42 19.90 0.38
CA ARG A 108 -1.81 21.25 -0.07
C ARG A 108 -3.22 21.32 -0.63
N PHE A 109 -3.42 20.81 -1.83
CA PHE A 109 -4.73 20.70 -2.47
C PHE A 109 -5.41 19.41 -2.04
N HIS A 110 -4.62 18.33 -2.02
CA HIS A 110 -4.99 17.06 -1.44
C HIS A 110 -4.29 16.89 -0.09
N ILE A 111 -4.94 16.17 0.81
CA ILE A 111 -4.35 15.77 2.08
C ILE A 111 -4.27 14.25 2.09
N GLY A 112 -3.05 13.73 1.92
CA GLY A 112 -2.76 12.31 2.02
C GLY A 112 -2.95 11.78 3.43
N ILE A 113 -2.75 10.48 3.59
CA ILE A 113 -2.88 9.82 4.90
C ILE A 113 -1.78 10.29 5.87
N ALA A 114 -0.53 10.40 5.39
CA ALA A 114 0.65 10.84 6.13
C ALA A 114 1.25 12.13 5.51
N PRO A 115 0.58 13.28 5.66
CA PRO A 115 0.95 14.54 4.98
C PRO A 115 2.25 15.19 5.50
N GLY A 116 2.85 14.67 6.57
CA GLY A 116 4.13 15.13 7.11
C GLY A 116 5.32 14.28 6.67
N ALA A 117 5.09 13.12 6.04
CA ALA A 117 6.17 12.26 5.57
C ALA A 117 6.86 12.82 4.32
N ASN A 118 8.13 12.41 4.15
CA ASN A 118 8.89 12.60 2.93
C ASN A 118 8.59 11.48 1.93
N VAL A 119 8.86 11.74 0.64
CA VAL A 119 8.71 10.76 -0.43
C VAL A 119 9.97 10.68 -1.28
N ILE A 120 10.33 9.46 -1.67
CA ILE A 120 11.32 9.17 -2.71
C ILE A 120 10.62 8.42 -3.83
N PRO A 121 10.34 9.07 -4.98
CA PRO A 121 9.87 8.36 -6.15
C PRO A 121 10.99 7.51 -6.76
N ILE A 122 10.69 6.23 -6.95
CA ILE A 122 11.55 5.27 -7.61
C ILE A 122 10.81 4.75 -8.84
N LYS A 123 11.15 5.29 -10.00
CA LYS A 123 10.55 4.90 -11.28
C LYS A 123 11.05 3.51 -11.69
N VAL A 124 10.16 2.53 -11.62
CA VAL A 124 10.39 1.13 -12.02
C VAL A 124 9.40 0.68 -13.10
N LEU A 125 8.32 1.45 -13.28
CA LEU A 125 7.36 1.29 -14.37
C LEU A 125 7.59 2.38 -15.42
N SER A 126 7.53 1.99 -16.67
CA SER A 126 7.64 2.90 -17.80
C SER A 126 6.38 3.77 -17.94
N ASN A 127 6.41 4.74 -18.85
CA ASN A 127 5.29 5.64 -19.12
C ASN A 127 4.06 4.90 -19.69
N SER A 128 4.21 3.67 -20.16
CA SER A 128 3.09 2.79 -20.54
C SER A 128 2.44 2.07 -19.35
N GLY A 129 3.02 2.18 -18.15
CA GLY A 129 2.51 1.56 -16.92
C GLY A 129 3.07 0.16 -16.63
N GLY A 130 3.74 -0.48 -17.58
CA GLY A 130 4.42 -1.77 -17.38
C GLY A 130 5.89 -1.61 -17.01
N GLY A 131 6.49 -2.67 -16.46
CA GLY A 131 7.92 -2.70 -16.08
C GLY A 131 8.41 -4.12 -15.90
N SER A 132 9.68 -4.28 -15.47
CA SER A 132 10.27 -5.60 -15.25
C SER A 132 10.52 -5.86 -13.77
N PHE A 133 10.40 -7.12 -13.36
CA PHE A 133 10.78 -7.52 -12.00
C PHE A 133 12.29 -7.39 -11.74
N SER A 134 13.12 -7.40 -12.78
CA SER A 134 14.54 -7.05 -12.63
C SER A 134 14.75 -5.60 -12.16
N ALA A 135 13.96 -4.65 -12.67
CA ALA A 135 14.00 -3.26 -12.19
C ALA A 135 13.53 -3.15 -10.73
N ILE A 136 12.50 -3.91 -10.34
CA ILE A 136 12.04 -3.99 -8.93
C ILE A 136 13.14 -4.53 -8.02
N ARG A 137 13.77 -5.63 -8.42
CA ARG A 137 14.87 -6.22 -7.67
C ARG A 137 15.99 -5.21 -7.44
N ASP A 138 16.41 -4.50 -8.49
CA ASP A 138 17.51 -3.55 -8.42
C ASP A 138 17.11 -2.29 -7.61
N ALA A 139 15.86 -1.85 -7.73
CA ALA A 139 15.29 -0.77 -6.92
C ALA A 139 15.23 -1.13 -5.42
N LEU A 140 14.75 -2.31 -5.06
CA LEU A 140 14.74 -2.78 -3.67
C LEU A 140 16.16 -2.89 -3.11
N GLN A 141 17.13 -3.30 -3.93
CA GLN A 141 18.54 -3.31 -3.54
C GLN A 141 19.06 -1.89 -3.23
N TRP A 142 18.65 -0.91 -4.03
CA TRP A 142 18.97 0.49 -3.76
C TRP A 142 18.33 1.00 -2.47
N VAL A 143 17.05 0.66 -2.22
CA VAL A 143 16.36 1.02 -0.97
C VAL A 143 17.10 0.44 0.24
N ILE A 144 17.48 -0.85 0.21
CA ILE A 144 18.27 -1.47 1.28
C ILE A 144 19.55 -0.67 1.58
N ALA A 145 20.27 -0.25 0.53
CA ALA A 145 21.53 0.46 0.66
C ALA A 145 21.38 1.90 1.20
N HIS A 146 20.25 2.57 0.95
CA HIS A 146 20.07 4.00 1.26
C HIS A 146 19.02 4.29 2.34
N ARG A 147 18.29 3.27 2.82
CA ARG A 147 17.20 3.45 3.81
C ARG A 147 17.65 4.15 5.08
N SER A 148 18.85 3.88 5.60
CA SER A 148 19.37 4.56 6.79
C SER A 148 19.72 6.02 6.53
N GLN A 149 20.21 6.35 5.32
CA GLN A 149 20.56 7.73 4.95
C GLN A 149 19.31 8.60 4.80
N HIS A 150 18.25 8.06 4.21
CA HIS A 150 17.02 8.80 3.92
C HIS A 150 15.88 8.52 4.89
N ASN A 151 16.12 7.77 5.96
CA ASN A 151 15.11 7.30 6.91
C ASN A 151 13.88 6.66 6.22
N ILE A 152 14.13 5.76 5.26
CA ILE A 152 13.07 5.02 4.57
C ILE A 152 12.54 3.95 5.51
N THR A 153 11.26 4.05 5.88
CA THR A 153 10.59 3.12 6.80
C THR A 153 9.42 2.38 6.16
N VAL A 154 9.00 2.81 4.96
CA VAL A 154 7.97 2.17 4.16
C VAL A 154 8.38 2.13 2.68
N VAL A 155 8.08 1.02 2.01
CA VAL A 155 8.12 0.87 0.56
C VAL A 155 6.70 0.59 0.08
N CYS A 156 6.22 1.34 -0.92
CA CYS A 156 4.91 1.17 -1.52
C CYS A 156 5.08 0.64 -2.95
N MET A 157 4.45 -0.50 -3.27
CA MET A 157 4.46 -1.13 -4.60
C MET A 157 3.03 -1.41 -5.06
N SER A 158 2.50 -0.52 -5.89
CA SER A 158 1.16 -0.63 -6.46
C SER A 158 1.18 -1.32 -7.83
N LEU A 159 1.67 -2.57 -7.85
CA LEU A 159 1.98 -3.34 -9.07
C LEU A 159 1.88 -4.85 -8.84
N GLY A 160 1.79 -5.62 -9.92
CA GLY A 160 1.77 -7.08 -9.87
C GLY A 160 1.85 -7.75 -11.25
N ASP A 161 1.89 -9.08 -11.26
CA ASP A 161 2.04 -9.90 -12.47
C ASP A 161 0.71 -10.42 -13.09
N SER A 162 -0.43 -9.95 -12.56
CA SER A 162 -1.79 -10.42 -12.92
C SER A 162 -2.03 -11.91 -12.73
N GLN A 163 -1.14 -12.64 -12.05
CA GLN A 163 -1.36 -14.03 -11.68
C GLN A 163 -2.11 -14.12 -10.34
N ASN A 164 -2.53 -15.33 -9.99
CA ASN A 164 -3.34 -15.59 -8.81
C ASN A 164 -2.80 -16.81 -8.06
N TYR A 165 -2.01 -16.56 -7.03
CA TYR A 165 -1.33 -17.58 -6.23
C TYR A 165 -2.03 -17.78 -4.88
N THR A 166 -2.03 -19.03 -4.39
CA THR A 166 -2.57 -19.40 -3.07
C THR A 166 -1.50 -19.67 -2.01
N ASP A 167 -0.23 -19.67 -2.42
CA ASP A 167 0.93 -19.78 -1.55
C ASP A 167 2.19 -19.20 -2.22
N ASP A 168 3.24 -18.99 -1.42
CA ASP A 168 4.52 -18.40 -1.84
C ASP A 168 5.65 -19.42 -2.01
N THR A 169 5.35 -20.72 -2.01
CA THR A 169 6.34 -21.80 -2.16
C THR A 169 7.15 -21.68 -3.46
N PRO A 170 6.53 -21.32 -4.61
CA PRO A 170 7.28 -21.12 -5.86
C PRO A 170 8.38 -20.06 -5.75
N PHE A 171 8.26 -19.11 -4.82
CA PHE A 171 9.15 -17.96 -4.66
C PHE A 171 10.16 -18.10 -3.51
N SER A 172 10.35 -19.31 -2.98
CA SER A 172 11.19 -19.55 -1.79
C SER A 172 12.65 -19.08 -1.93
N THR A 173 13.23 -19.13 -3.13
CA THR A 173 14.61 -18.65 -3.42
C THR A 173 14.64 -17.38 -4.28
N ASP A 174 13.50 -16.69 -4.42
CA ASP A 174 13.38 -15.49 -5.24
C ASP A 174 14.16 -14.30 -4.65
N GLU A 175 14.90 -13.56 -5.48
CA GLU A 175 15.73 -12.45 -5.02
C GLU A 175 14.91 -11.26 -4.52
N ILE A 176 13.71 -11.01 -5.08
CA ILE A 176 12.81 -9.96 -4.57
C ILE A 176 12.29 -10.35 -3.19
N ARG A 177 11.85 -11.61 -2.99
CA ARG A 177 11.48 -12.11 -1.66
C ARG A 177 12.58 -11.89 -0.64
N LEU A 178 13.83 -12.26 -0.96
CA LEU A 178 14.97 -12.07 -0.05
C LEU A 178 15.21 -10.59 0.28
N LYS A 179 14.98 -9.67 -0.66
CA LYS A 179 15.11 -8.23 -0.42
C LYS A 179 13.97 -7.68 0.44
N ILE A 180 12.74 -8.12 0.20
CA ILE A 180 11.59 -7.76 1.05
C ILE A 180 11.81 -8.26 2.48
N GLN A 181 12.31 -9.50 2.63
CA GLN A 181 12.69 -10.05 3.93
C GLN A 181 13.78 -9.22 4.62
N ALA A 182 14.82 -8.81 3.90
CA ALA A 182 15.89 -7.97 4.45
C ALA A 182 15.35 -6.62 4.93
N LEU A 183 14.46 -5.99 4.17
CA LEU A 183 13.78 -4.75 4.58
C LEU A 183 12.90 -4.96 5.82
N ARG A 184 12.12 -6.05 5.86
CA ARG A 184 11.28 -6.43 7.01
C ARG A 184 12.10 -6.56 8.29
N ASN A 185 13.25 -7.24 8.22
CA ASN A 185 14.18 -7.41 9.35
C ASN A 185 14.76 -6.08 9.84
N GLU A 186 14.84 -5.09 8.95
CA GLU A 186 15.28 -3.72 9.25
C GLU A 186 14.12 -2.78 9.61
N ARG A 187 12.94 -3.34 9.90
CA ARG A 187 11.71 -2.61 10.27
C ARG A 187 11.16 -1.69 9.18
N VAL A 188 11.48 -1.99 7.92
CA VAL A 188 10.92 -1.33 6.75
C VAL A 188 9.76 -2.17 6.23
N ALA A 189 8.54 -1.64 6.30
CA ALA A 189 7.36 -2.32 5.79
C ALA A 189 7.29 -2.20 4.27
N VAL A 190 7.13 -3.32 3.56
CA VAL A 190 6.90 -3.34 2.12
C VAL A 190 5.42 -3.63 1.88
N VAL A 191 4.68 -2.63 1.39
CA VAL A 191 3.23 -2.68 1.20
C VAL A 191 2.93 -2.89 -0.28
N VAL A 192 2.10 -3.88 -0.60
CA VAL A 192 1.92 -4.36 -1.97
C VAL A 192 0.45 -4.60 -2.31
N ALA A 193 0.04 -4.18 -3.50
CA ALA A 193 -1.31 -4.39 -4.01
C ALA A 193 -1.62 -5.88 -4.25
N ALA A 194 -2.76 -6.37 -3.76
CA ALA A 194 -3.14 -7.78 -3.88
C ALA A 194 -3.46 -8.23 -5.33
N GLY A 195 -3.79 -7.28 -6.22
CA GLY A 195 -4.14 -7.51 -7.63
C GLY A 195 -5.61 -7.20 -7.93
N ASN A 196 -5.93 -6.99 -9.22
CA ASN A 196 -7.25 -6.52 -9.69
C ASN A 196 -7.98 -7.53 -10.60
N ASP A 197 -7.51 -8.78 -10.64
CA ASP A 197 -7.96 -9.78 -11.61
C ASP A 197 -8.88 -10.84 -10.99
N PHE A 198 -9.53 -10.58 -9.85
CA PHE A 198 -10.38 -11.58 -9.17
C PHE A 198 -11.51 -12.11 -10.08
N PHE A 199 -12.18 -11.23 -10.81
CA PHE A 199 -13.17 -11.63 -11.83
C PHE A 199 -12.54 -12.45 -12.97
N VAL A 200 -11.38 -12.03 -13.48
CA VAL A 200 -10.66 -12.71 -14.57
C VAL A 200 -10.26 -14.12 -14.17
N HIS A 201 -9.88 -14.31 -12.90
CA HIS A 201 -9.57 -15.61 -12.30
C HIS A 201 -10.82 -16.37 -11.84
N SER A 202 -12.00 -16.08 -12.40
CA SER A 202 -13.26 -16.79 -12.10
C SER A 202 -13.58 -16.83 -10.60
N SER A 203 -13.32 -15.70 -9.92
CA SER A 203 -13.54 -15.51 -8.48
C SER A 203 -12.79 -16.52 -7.59
N GLN A 204 -11.69 -17.09 -8.09
CA GLN A 204 -10.83 -17.94 -7.28
C GLN A 204 -9.97 -17.09 -6.34
N GLN A 205 -9.92 -17.50 -5.06
CA GLN A 205 -9.08 -16.84 -4.07
C GLN A 205 -7.59 -16.95 -4.42
N GLY A 206 -6.86 -15.88 -4.15
CA GLY A 206 -5.42 -15.78 -4.39
C GLY A 206 -4.96 -14.32 -4.41
N MET A 207 -3.66 -14.12 -4.59
CA MET A 207 -3.04 -12.81 -4.76
C MET A 207 -1.95 -12.85 -5.83
N SER A 208 -1.64 -11.69 -6.42
CA SER A 208 -0.57 -11.56 -7.40
C SER A 208 0.79 -11.57 -6.74
N TYR A 209 1.82 -11.87 -7.51
CA TYR A 209 3.20 -11.62 -7.08
C TYR A 209 3.54 -10.13 -7.30
N PRO A 210 4.20 -9.45 -6.34
CA PRO A 210 4.83 -9.97 -5.11
C PRO A 210 3.97 -9.93 -3.84
N ALA A 211 2.69 -9.55 -3.91
CA ALA A 211 1.81 -9.48 -2.72
C ALA A 211 1.56 -10.83 -2.03
N ILE A 212 1.69 -11.95 -2.75
CA ILE A 212 1.61 -13.30 -2.16
C ILE A 212 2.77 -13.61 -1.20
N LEU A 213 3.87 -12.88 -1.28
CA LEU A 213 5.04 -13.12 -0.43
C LEU A 213 4.68 -12.76 1.03
N ARG A 214 4.83 -13.74 1.92
CA ARG A 214 4.48 -13.60 3.35
C ARG A 214 5.24 -12.50 4.09
N GLU A 215 6.36 -12.05 3.53
CA GLU A 215 7.17 -10.97 4.10
C GLU A 215 6.59 -9.57 3.79
N SER A 216 5.65 -9.47 2.85
CA SER A 216 4.98 -8.23 2.45
C SER A 216 3.67 -7.98 3.21
N VAL A 217 3.26 -6.72 3.28
CA VAL A 217 1.93 -6.30 3.77
C VAL A 217 1.02 -6.17 2.55
N SER A 218 0.20 -7.19 2.29
CA SER A 218 -0.68 -7.26 1.12
C SER A 218 -2.01 -6.53 1.33
N VAL A 219 -2.46 -5.78 0.33
CA VAL A 219 -3.61 -4.87 0.46
C VAL A 219 -4.68 -5.11 -0.60
N GLY A 220 -5.89 -5.43 -0.13
CA GLY A 220 -7.12 -5.49 -0.93
C GLY A 220 -7.89 -4.16 -0.95
N ALA A 221 -8.87 -4.02 -1.85
CA ALA A 221 -9.62 -2.78 -2.05
C ALA A 221 -11.11 -2.88 -1.70
N VAL A 222 -11.59 -1.92 -0.91
CA VAL A 222 -13.02 -1.63 -0.68
C VAL A 222 -13.42 -0.30 -1.31
N TYR A 223 -14.72 -0.08 -1.47
CA TYR A 223 -15.27 1.24 -1.74
C TYR A 223 -15.28 2.11 -0.46
N ASP A 224 -15.20 3.42 -0.62
CA ASP A 224 -15.26 4.39 0.48
C ASP A 224 -16.58 5.17 0.56
N ALA A 225 -17.40 5.11 -0.49
CA ALA A 225 -18.64 5.85 -0.61
C ALA A 225 -19.67 5.14 -1.50
N SER A 226 -20.93 5.57 -1.36
CA SER A 226 -22.02 5.18 -2.25
C SER A 226 -22.07 6.10 -3.47
N GLU A 227 -21.66 5.57 -4.62
CA GLU A 227 -21.55 6.29 -5.90
C GLU A 227 -22.33 5.61 -7.04
N GLY A 228 -22.99 4.48 -6.74
CA GLY A 228 -23.76 3.71 -7.72
C GLY A 228 -22.92 2.58 -8.34
N GLY A 229 -23.29 2.17 -9.55
CA GLY A 229 -22.66 1.03 -10.22
C GLY A 229 -21.37 1.37 -10.97
N PHE A 230 -20.45 0.42 -11.02
CA PHE A 230 -19.18 0.52 -11.74
C PHE A 230 -18.99 -0.67 -12.68
N THR A 231 -18.30 -0.43 -13.80
CA THR A 231 -17.81 -1.49 -14.69
C THR A 231 -16.33 -1.25 -14.95
N TYR A 232 -15.53 -2.28 -14.75
CA TYR A 232 -14.08 -2.22 -14.80
C TYR A 232 -13.54 -2.84 -16.09
N SER A 233 -12.32 -2.45 -16.45
CA SER A 233 -11.60 -2.95 -17.63
C SER A 233 -11.39 -4.47 -17.62
N SER A 234 -11.31 -5.08 -16.42
CA SER A 234 -11.22 -6.53 -16.20
C SER A 234 -12.51 -7.30 -16.51
N GLY A 235 -13.64 -6.60 -16.70
CA GLY A 235 -14.97 -7.19 -16.81
C GLY A 235 -15.70 -7.34 -15.47
N ALA A 236 -15.02 -7.08 -14.35
CA ALA A 236 -15.68 -6.96 -13.05
C ALA A 236 -16.70 -5.81 -13.08
N SER A 237 -17.82 -5.95 -12.36
CA SER A 237 -18.83 -4.91 -12.27
C SER A 237 -19.66 -5.03 -11.00
N THR A 238 -20.13 -3.89 -10.48
CA THR A 238 -21.14 -3.82 -9.42
C THR A 238 -22.29 -2.92 -9.85
N SER A 239 -23.51 -3.19 -9.39
CA SER A 239 -24.64 -2.27 -9.55
C SER A 239 -24.69 -1.19 -8.47
N GLU A 240 -24.04 -1.40 -7.31
CA GLU A 240 -24.08 -0.49 -6.17
C GLU A 240 -22.79 -0.55 -5.33
N SER A 241 -22.02 0.54 -5.30
CA SER A 241 -20.97 0.74 -4.32
C SER A 241 -21.53 1.26 -2.98
N ALA A 242 -20.86 0.90 -1.89
CA ALA A 242 -21.08 1.49 -0.57
C ALA A 242 -19.81 1.31 0.28
N PRO A 243 -19.58 2.13 1.32
CA PRO A 243 -18.46 1.95 2.23
C PRO A 243 -18.34 0.51 2.73
N ASP A 244 -17.11 0.03 2.89
CA ASP A 244 -16.76 -1.31 3.39
C ASP A 244 -17.05 -2.50 2.46
N ARG A 245 -17.80 -2.30 1.36
CA ARG A 245 -17.99 -3.35 0.33
C ARG A 245 -16.70 -3.66 -0.38
N ILE A 246 -16.37 -4.94 -0.52
CA ILE A 246 -15.18 -5.33 -1.27
C ILE A 246 -15.41 -5.10 -2.76
N THR A 247 -14.44 -4.49 -3.44
CA THR A 247 -14.53 -4.24 -4.88
C THR A 247 -14.46 -5.57 -5.66
N PRO A 248 -15.25 -5.78 -6.73
CA PRO A 248 -15.32 -7.08 -7.42
C PRO A 248 -14.03 -7.45 -8.16
N PHE A 249 -13.16 -6.47 -8.43
CA PHE A 249 -11.86 -6.72 -9.04
C PHE A 249 -10.81 -7.18 -8.02
N SER A 250 -10.93 -6.82 -6.74
CA SER A 250 -9.86 -7.03 -5.75
C SER A 250 -9.58 -8.50 -5.56
N GLN A 251 -8.36 -8.93 -5.86
CA GLN A 251 -7.90 -10.25 -5.43
C GLN A 251 -7.87 -10.32 -3.91
N ARG A 252 -8.16 -11.51 -3.37
CA ARG A 252 -8.33 -11.76 -1.94
C ARG A 252 -8.02 -13.22 -1.63
N LEU A 253 -7.33 -13.46 -0.52
CA LEU A 253 -6.96 -14.79 -0.05
C LEU A 253 -7.18 -14.89 1.46
N HIS A 254 -8.15 -15.69 1.86
CA HIS A 254 -8.52 -15.82 3.27
C HIS A 254 -7.60 -16.81 4.03
N GLU A 255 -7.46 -16.61 5.33
CA GLU A 255 -6.62 -17.45 6.20
C GLU A 255 -7.03 -18.94 6.25
N THR A 256 -8.30 -19.24 5.92
CA THR A 256 -8.82 -20.61 5.82
C THR A 256 -8.27 -21.36 4.62
N VAL A 257 -7.85 -20.65 3.56
CA VAL A 257 -7.16 -21.24 2.41
C VAL A 257 -5.67 -21.38 2.73
N ASN A 258 -5.05 -20.31 3.23
CA ASN A 258 -3.66 -20.32 3.66
C ASN A 258 -3.43 -19.34 4.82
N PRO A 259 -3.11 -19.81 6.04
CA PRO A 259 -2.96 -18.93 7.19
C PRO A 259 -1.66 -18.11 7.16
N ILE A 260 -0.71 -18.44 6.28
CA ILE A 260 0.60 -17.77 6.20
C ILE A 260 0.60 -16.68 5.11
N THR A 261 -0.03 -16.93 3.96
CA THR A 261 -0.01 -16.04 2.79
C THR A 261 -1.38 -15.42 2.52
N ARG A 262 -2.10 -15.03 3.57
CA ARG A 262 -3.41 -14.38 3.45
C ARG A 262 -3.29 -12.91 3.02
N THR A 263 -4.38 -12.35 2.51
CA THR A 263 -4.51 -10.88 2.38
C THR A 263 -4.45 -10.27 3.77
N GLU A 264 -3.50 -9.36 3.98
CA GLU A 264 -3.26 -8.83 5.32
C GLU A 264 -4.35 -7.86 5.74
N ILE A 265 -4.77 -6.96 4.85
CA ILE A 265 -5.78 -5.96 5.17
C ILE A 265 -6.45 -5.38 3.91
N PHE A 266 -7.63 -4.80 4.07
CA PHE A 266 -8.33 -4.02 3.05
C PHE A 266 -8.28 -2.53 3.36
N ALA A 267 -8.27 -1.69 2.32
CA ALA A 267 -8.35 -0.25 2.44
C ALA A 267 -9.18 0.37 1.29
N PRO A 268 -9.67 1.61 1.44
CA PRO A 268 -10.28 2.37 0.35
C PRO A 268 -9.44 2.39 -0.92
N GLY A 269 -10.02 1.92 -2.03
CA GLY A 269 -9.31 1.82 -3.30
C GLY A 269 -10.12 2.15 -4.55
N ALA A 270 -11.42 2.46 -4.44
CA ALA A 270 -12.24 2.76 -5.62
C ALA A 270 -13.45 3.66 -5.31
N PRO A 271 -13.66 4.75 -6.07
CA PRO A 271 -12.64 5.56 -6.77
C PRO A 271 -11.84 6.42 -5.77
N ILE A 272 -10.60 6.78 -6.10
CA ILE A 272 -9.74 7.63 -5.26
C ILE A 272 -9.14 8.77 -6.09
N THR A 273 -9.42 10.01 -5.69
CA THR A 273 -8.94 11.23 -6.35
C THR A 273 -7.74 11.82 -5.61
N SER A 274 -6.59 11.95 -6.28
CA SER A 274 -5.37 12.52 -5.70
C SER A 274 -4.56 13.30 -6.73
N SER A 275 -3.32 13.68 -6.40
CA SER A 275 -2.44 14.49 -7.26
C SER A 275 -2.28 13.89 -8.67
N GLY A 276 -2.35 14.75 -9.69
CA GLY A 276 -2.25 14.40 -11.11
C GLY A 276 -1.03 15.02 -11.80
N ILE A 277 -0.85 14.72 -13.09
CA ILE A 277 0.36 15.09 -13.85
C ILE A 277 0.16 16.16 -14.92
N LEU A 278 -1.05 16.72 -15.12
CA LEU A 278 -1.27 17.70 -16.19
C LEU A 278 -0.60 19.05 -15.90
N ASP A 279 -0.68 19.52 -14.65
CA ASP A 279 -0.01 20.71 -14.16
C ASP A 279 0.38 20.56 -12.68
N ASP A 280 0.90 21.61 -12.05
CA ASP A 280 1.39 21.55 -10.65
C ASP A 280 0.28 21.56 -9.59
N LYS A 281 -0.99 21.52 -10.01
CA LYS A 281 -2.21 21.49 -9.19
C LYS A 281 -3.23 20.45 -9.67
N ALA A 282 -2.88 19.70 -10.70
CA ALA A 282 -3.78 18.76 -11.36
C ALA A 282 -4.16 17.63 -10.42
N GLU A 283 -5.23 16.94 -10.77
CA GLU A 283 -5.68 15.77 -10.04
C GLU A 283 -5.92 14.60 -10.98
N SER A 284 -6.04 13.42 -10.39
CA SER A 284 -6.31 12.18 -11.06
C SER A 284 -7.22 11.32 -10.20
N THR A 285 -8.27 10.77 -10.81
CA THR A 285 -9.15 9.78 -10.18
C THR A 285 -8.83 8.42 -10.76
N GLN A 286 -8.52 7.47 -9.87
CA GLN A 286 -8.13 6.10 -10.22
C GLN A 286 -8.78 5.11 -9.25
N GLN A 287 -8.72 3.83 -9.58
CA GLN A 287 -9.36 2.78 -8.82
C GLN A 287 -8.57 1.48 -8.94
N GLY A 288 -8.44 0.75 -7.84
CA GLY A 288 -7.66 -0.47 -7.78
C GLY A 288 -7.13 -0.77 -6.39
N THR A 289 -6.64 -1.99 -6.20
CA THR A 289 -5.76 -2.32 -5.07
C THR A 289 -4.49 -1.44 -5.07
N SER A 290 -4.11 -0.91 -6.22
CA SER A 290 -3.09 0.12 -6.38
C SER A 290 -3.35 1.41 -5.60
N GLN A 291 -4.61 1.80 -5.39
CA GLN A 291 -5.00 2.97 -4.61
C GLN A 291 -5.21 2.62 -3.12
N ALA A 292 -5.62 1.40 -2.81
CA ALA A 292 -5.71 0.91 -1.43
C ALA A 292 -4.32 0.77 -0.77
N THR A 293 -3.32 0.33 -1.53
CA THR A 293 -1.92 0.15 -1.09
C THR A 293 -1.30 1.42 -0.47
N PRO A 294 -1.34 2.60 -1.12
CA PRO A 294 -0.81 3.84 -0.55
C PRO A 294 -1.61 4.33 0.66
N VAL A 295 -2.91 4.02 0.77
CA VAL A 295 -3.67 4.29 2.00
C VAL A 295 -3.02 3.55 3.16
N THR A 296 -2.80 2.24 3.03
CA THR A 296 -2.14 1.41 4.04
C THR A 296 -0.71 1.87 4.34
N ALA A 297 0.08 2.21 3.31
CA ALA A 297 1.43 2.73 3.48
C ALA A 297 1.45 4.02 4.32
N GLY A 298 0.51 4.92 4.08
CA GLY A 298 0.32 6.12 4.89
C GLY A 298 -0.05 5.83 6.33
N VAL A 299 -0.95 4.86 6.56
CA VAL A 299 -1.31 4.44 7.93
C VAL A 299 -0.11 3.88 8.68
N ILE A 300 0.70 3.05 8.03
CA ILE A 300 1.92 2.51 8.64
C ILE A 300 2.89 3.63 9.06
N LEU A 301 3.05 4.69 8.26
CA LEU A 301 3.87 5.85 8.65
C LEU A 301 3.33 6.52 9.92
N LEU A 302 2.00 6.68 10.07
CA LEU A 302 1.40 7.23 11.28
C LEU A 302 1.64 6.33 12.51
N LEU A 303 1.48 5.01 12.34
CA LEU A 303 1.75 4.02 13.40
C LEU A 303 3.23 4.04 13.82
N GLN A 304 4.14 4.09 12.84
CA GLN A 304 5.59 4.15 13.07
C GLN A 304 6.00 5.43 13.80
N GLU A 305 5.50 6.60 13.39
CA GLU A 305 5.79 7.87 14.09
C GLU A 305 5.30 7.82 15.54
N TYR A 306 4.07 7.35 15.75
CA TYR A 306 3.50 7.26 17.10
C TYR A 306 4.33 6.34 18.01
N TYR A 307 4.60 5.13 17.52
CA TYR A 307 5.37 4.14 18.25
C TYR A 307 6.80 4.61 18.53
N LEU A 308 7.43 5.27 17.55
CA LEU A 308 8.77 5.86 17.69
C LEU A 308 8.77 6.95 18.78
N GLY A 309 7.75 7.81 18.81
CA GLY A 309 7.60 8.83 19.85
C GLY A 309 7.44 8.26 21.26
N LEU A 310 6.82 7.10 21.39
CA LEU A 310 6.62 6.43 22.68
C LEU A 310 7.83 5.61 23.15
N THR A 311 8.56 4.97 22.22
CA THR A 311 9.56 3.94 22.55
C THR A 311 10.99 4.30 22.18
N GLY A 312 11.20 5.30 21.32
CA GLY A 312 12.51 5.66 20.78
C GLY A 312 13.02 4.71 19.68
N SER A 313 12.21 3.75 19.22
CA SER A 313 12.54 2.85 18.11
C SER A 313 11.33 2.59 17.22
N LEU A 314 11.55 2.11 15.98
CA LEU A 314 10.45 1.66 15.13
C LEU A 314 9.88 0.31 15.62
N PRO A 315 8.57 0.06 15.42
CA PRO A 315 7.99 -1.26 15.65
C PRO A 315 8.53 -2.28 14.64
N SER A 316 8.45 -3.58 14.96
CA SER A 316 8.67 -4.61 13.94
C SER A 316 7.52 -4.60 12.92
N VAL A 317 7.74 -5.15 11.72
CA VAL A 317 6.66 -5.27 10.72
C VAL A 317 5.58 -6.25 11.20
N ASP A 318 5.95 -7.30 11.93
CA ASP A 318 5.01 -8.22 12.57
C ASP A 318 4.09 -7.48 13.58
N ASP A 319 4.65 -6.55 14.36
CA ASP A 319 3.87 -5.72 15.28
C ASP A 319 2.93 -4.77 14.53
N LEU A 320 3.39 -4.16 13.43
CA LEU A 320 2.56 -3.30 12.57
C LEU A 320 1.34 -4.06 12.06
N GLU A 321 1.55 -5.25 11.51
CA GLU A 321 0.46 -6.14 11.07
C GLU A 321 -0.49 -6.53 12.22
N ILE A 322 0.06 -6.80 13.41
CA ILE A 322 -0.75 -7.04 14.60
C ILE A 322 -1.63 -5.82 14.95
N TYR A 323 -1.08 -4.60 14.89
CA TYR A 323 -1.83 -3.38 15.19
C TYR A 323 -2.92 -3.12 14.14
N LEU A 324 -2.60 -3.32 12.85
CA LEU A 324 -3.56 -3.21 11.75
C LEU A 324 -4.71 -4.20 11.92
N ARG A 325 -4.42 -5.50 12.16
CA ARG A 325 -5.48 -6.51 12.33
C ARG A 325 -6.30 -6.34 13.59
N ALA A 326 -5.65 -6.03 14.72
CA ALA A 326 -6.36 -5.85 15.99
C ALA A 326 -7.24 -4.59 15.99
N GLY A 327 -6.88 -3.58 15.20
CA GLY A 327 -7.69 -2.38 15.00
C GLY A 327 -8.70 -2.50 13.87
N GLY A 328 -8.53 -3.47 12.97
CA GLY A 328 -9.32 -3.62 11.76
C GLY A 328 -10.81 -3.82 12.05
N VAL A 329 -11.65 -3.26 11.19
CA VAL A 329 -13.09 -3.51 11.19
C VAL A 329 -13.36 -4.71 10.32
N MET A 330 -14.20 -5.59 10.83
CA MET A 330 -14.64 -6.78 10.12
C MET A 330 -15.59 -6.39 8.99
N ILE A 331 -15.28 -6.81 7.77
CA ILE A 331 -16.12 -6.70 6.58
C ILE A 331 -16.42 -8.11 6.07
N ASN A 332 -17.61 -8.37 5.55
CA ASN A 332 -17.94 -9.67 4.99
C ASN A 332 -17.89 -9.58 3.46
N ASP A 333 -17.40 -10.64 2.82
CA ASP A 333 -17.33 -10.75 1.37
C ASP A 333 -18.55 -11.52 0.87
N GLY A 334 -19.63 -10.81 0.53
CA GLY A 334 -20.87 -11.37 -0.02
C GLY A 334 -22.12 -11.20 0.84
N ASP A 335 -22.10 -10.34 1.87
CA ASP A 335 -23.29 -10.04 2.67
C ASP A 335 -24.17 -8.96 2.02
N ASP A 336 -23.56 -7.99 1.35
CA ASP A 336 -24.29 -6.89 0.72
C ASP A 336 -23.74 -6.41 -0.64
N GLU A 337 -22.71 -7.08 -1.17
CA GLU A 337 -22.22 -6.85 -2.53
C GLU A 337 -23.24 -7.27 -3.60
N GLN A 338 -23.55 -6.34 -4.49
CA GLN A 338 -24.33 -6.60 -5.71
C GLN A 338 -23.40 -6.51 -6.92
N ASP A 339 -22.62 -7.56 -7.14
CA ASP A 339 -21.62 -7.62 -8.19
C ASP A 339 -21.67 -8.92 -9.01
N ASN A 340 -20.77 -9.04 -9.97
CA ASN A 340 -20.73 -10.14 -10.93
C ASN A 340 -19.67 -11.21 -10.60
N VAL A 341 -19.20 -11.27 -9.36
CA VAL A 341 -18.25 -12.29 -8.89
C VAL A 341 -18.89 -13.26 -7.90
N THR A 342 -18.29 -14.44 -7.76
CA THR A 342 -18.64 -15.36 -6.67
C THR A 342 -17.89 -14.92 -5.42
N ASN A 343 -18.57 -14.23 -4.50
CA ASN A 343 -17.99 -13.82 -3.23
C ASN A 343 -17.71 -15.00 -2.30
N THR A 344 -16.72 -14.88 -1.42
CA THR A 344 -16.23 -16.00 -0.60
C THR A 344 -17.14 -16.36 0.58
N GLY A 345 -18.00 -15.44 1.03
CA GLY A 345 -18.81 -15.55 2.24
C GLY A 345 -18.01 -15.45 3.55
N LEU A 346 -16.76 -15.00 3.48
CA LEU A 346 -15.83 -14.97 4.60
C LEU A 346 -15.62 -13.55 5.12
N ASN A 347 -15.12 -13.44 6.35
CA ASN A 347 -14.84 -12.16 6.98
C ASN A 347 -13.40 -11.74 6.71
N PHE A 348 -13.22 -10.51 6.23
CA PHE A 348 -11.93 -9.85 6.09
C PHE A 348 -11.85 -8.65 7.03
N LEU A 349 -10.69 -8.01 7.07
CA LEU A 349 -10.43 -6.85 7.91
C LEU A 349 -10.11 -5.64 7.04
N ARG A 350 -10.76 -4.51 7.33
CA ARG A 350 -10.48 -3.21 6.72
C ARG A 350 -9.82 -2.30 7.73
N ILE A 351 -8.84 -1.49 7.30
CA ILE A 351 -8.05 -0.62 8.18
C ILE A 351 -8.92 0.38 8.93
N ASP A 352 -8.73 0.47 10.24
CA ASP A 352 -9.17 1.61 11.07
C ASP A 352 -7.94 2.21 11.76
N VAL A 353 -7.62 3.46 11.42
CA VAL A 353 -6.39 4.12 11.88
C VAL A 353 -6.46 4.45 13.37
N VAL A 354 -7.63 4.86 13.85
CA VAL A 354 -7.83 5.24 15.25
C VAL A 354 -7.65 4.01 16.12
N GLN A 355 -8.34 2.92 15.80
CA GLN A 355 -8.24 1.67 16.55
C GLN A 355 -6.85 1.03 16.46
N ALA A 356 -6.17 1.14 15.31
CA ALA A 356 -4.80 0.66 15.18
C ALA A 356 -3.82 1.42 16.12
N LEU A 357 -3.95 2.75 16.22
CA LEU A 357 -3.14 3.57 17.13
C LEU A 357 -3.49 3.32 18.61
N GLU A 358 -4.76 3.18 18.97
CA GLU A 358 -5.19 2.84 20.34
C GLU A 358 -4.62 1.48 20.81
N ASN A 359 -4.52 0.52 19.90
CA ASN A 359 -3.97 -0.80 20.18
C ASN A 359 -2.46 -0.78 20.49
N ILE A 360 -1.70 0.19 19.97
CA ILE A 360 -0.29 0.38 20.34
C ILE A 360 -0.18 0.65 21.85
N ASN A 361 -0.93 1.63 22.35
CA ASN A 361 -0.92 1.98 23.78
C ASN A 361 -1.31 0.80 24.65
N SER A 362 -2.42 0.14 24.29
CA SER A 362 -2.94 -1.00 25.06
C SER A 362 -1.92 -2.14 25.16
N ARG A 363 -1.12 -2.38 24.12
CA ARG A 363 -0.09 -3.43 24.12
C ARG A 363 1.17 -3.01 24.86
N LEU A 364 1.66 -1.79 24.67
CA LEU A 364 2.82 -1.29 25.40
C LEU A 364 2.56 -1.26 26.92
N GLN A 365 1.36 -0.85 27.36
CA GLN A 365 0.99 -0.89 28.78
C GLN A 365 0.95 -2.31 29.34
N LYS A 366 0.43 -3.29 28.60
CA LYS A 366 0.43 -4.70 29.00
C LYS A 366 1.85 -5.24 29.14
N ALA A 367 2.73 -4.96 28.17
CA ALA A 367 4.12 -5.40 28.20
C ALA A 367 4.88 -4.83 29.41
N MET A 368 4.72 -3.52 29.69
CA MET A 368 5.32 -2.89 30.87
C MET A 368 4.83 -3.53 32.19
N PHE A 369 3.55 -3.87 32.29
CA PHE A 369 2.98 -4.49 33.48
C PHE A 369 3.49 -5.93 33.68
N GLU A 370 3.65 -6.70 32.61
CA GLU A 370 4.22 -8.05 32.65
C GLU A 370 5.71 -8.04 33.03
N GLU A 371 6.47 -7.07 32.53
CA GLU A 371 7.87 -6.88 32.92
C GLU A 371 7.99 -6.53 34.42
N GLN A 372 7.17 -5.61 34.91
CA GLN A 372 7.14 -5.26 36.35
C GLN A 372 6.78 -6.46 37.23
N LYS A 373 5.81 -7.28 36.82
CA LYS A 373 5.49 -8.54 37.53
C LYS A 373 6.68 -9.49 37.54
N THR A 374 7.38 -9.64 36.42
CA THR A 374 8.53 -10.54 36.30
C THR A 374 9.68 -10.08 37.21
N LEU A 375 9.98 -8.78 37.23
CA LEU A 375 10.98 -8.19 38.11
C LEU A 375 10.60 -8.31 39.60
N GLN A 376 9.32 -8.19 39.95
CA GLN A 376 8.85 -8.41 41.33
C GLN A 376 8.96 -9.86 41.79
N VAL A 377 8.84 -10.83 40.89
CA VAL A 377 9.03 -12.25 41.18
C VAL A 377 10.52 -12.57 41.37
N LEU A 378 11.39 -12.00 40.52
CA LEU A 378 12.85 -12.20 40.60
C LEU A 378 13.52 -11.44 41.76
N GLY A 379 12.95 -10.31 42.20
CA GLY A 379 13.43 -9.56 43.36
C GLY A 379 12.98 -10.11 44.73
N LYS A 380 12.17 -11.17 44.74
CA LYS A 380 11.69 -11.87 45.95
C LYS A 380 12.31 -13.25 46.17
N SER A 381 13.26 -13.64 45.31
CA SER A 381 14.16 -14.81 45.49
C SER A 381 15.54 -14.34 45.94
#